data_AF-A0A1F3SDU0-F1
#
_entry.id   AF-A0A1F3SDU0-F1
#
_cell.length_a   1.000
_cell.length_b   1.000
_cell.length_c   1.000
_cell.angle_alpha   90.00
_cell.angle_beta   90.00
_cell.angle_gamma   90.00
#
_symmetry.space_group_name_H-M   'P 1'
#
loop_
_entity.id
_entity.type
_entity.pdbx_description
1 polymer ?
#
loop_
_entity_poly.entity_id
_entity_poly.type
_entity_poly.pdbx_seq_one_letter_code
_entity_poly.pdbx_strand_id
1 'polypeptide(L)'
;MKKAFLVLGIFSSVGCFESGTIRNICSNNPNLNCQVESEANEDSATVLIEDSFERSTLLSDSTPEFSLWWRKIINDRGIIFNSIPGPYVDAAIFSSQQMGSPVADGDRALYFYGREGASIHNIYLISNSFDLSQYENVDISFQYLPIDLDSDDYFSLEVCAGTLTECGVPDSGITVAGLNSANWESIWEADKRGDGLNGKNHSLADWHSANILFDLNSLETSQFTFRINVRVDEGFVRNTLMGAMEDGVAIDSIRVRAAQATGF
;
A
#
# COMPACT_ATOMS: atom_id res chain seq x y z
N MET A 1 30.29 22.81 52.92
CA MET A 1 28.83 23.03 52.78
C MET A 1 28.41 22.54 51.40
N LYS A 2 27.28 21.82 51.36
CA LYS A 2 26.50 21.35 50.19
C LYS A 2 27.17 20.33 49.25
N LYS A 3 26.93 19.05 49.58
CA LYS A 3 26.77 17.94 48.63
C LYS A 3 25.46 18.14 47.86
N ALA A 4 25.42 17.76 46.59
CA ALA A 4 24.19 17.41 45.89
C ALA A 4 24.48 16.25 44.92
N PHE A 5 23.76 15.15 45.15
CA PHE A 5 23.53 14.00 44.29
C PHE A 5 22.50 14.37 43.21
N LEU A 6 22.59 13.78 42.01
CA LEU A 6 21.52 13.03 41.30
C LEU A 6 21.99 12.73 39.86
N VAL A 7 22.22 11.45 39.51
CA VAL A 7 21.31 10.47 38.86
C VAL A 7 21.33 10.57 37.33
N LEU A 8 21.91 9.51 36.72
CA LEU A 8 21.71 9.12 35.32
C LEU A 8 20.23 8.78 35.11
N GLY A 9 19.61 9.36 34.09
CA GLY A 9 18.32 8.95 33.56
C GLY A 9 18.46 8.64 32.08
N ILE A 10 18.43 7.35 31.75
CA ILE A 10 18.24 6.83 30.40
C ILE A 10 16.77 7.14 30.04
N PHE A 11 16.53 7.91 28.98
CA PHE A 11 15.20 8.01 28.39
C PHE A 11 15.13 7.08 27.17
N SER A 12 14.64 5.87 27.41
CA SER A 12 13.87 5.12 26.43
C SER A 12 12.40 5.31 26.80
N SER A 13 11.62 5.96 25.96
CA SER A 13 10.16 5.89 26.06
C SER A 13 9.59 5.82 24.65
N VAL A 14 9.38 4.58 24.23
CA VAL A 14 8.34 4.17 23.28
C VAL A 14 7.01 4.68 23.84
N GLY A 15 6.36 5.56 23.11
CA GLY A 15 5.01 6.01 23.42
C GLY A 15 4.02 4.99 22.89
N CYS A 16 3.58 4.05 23.73
CA CYS A 16 2.33 3.35 23.50
C CYS A 16 1.18 4.26 23.95
N PHE A 17 0.34 4.66 23.01
CA PHE A 17 -0.97 5.25 23.30
C PHE A 17 -1.90 4.10 23.71
N GLU A 18 -2.19 3.95 25.00
CA GLU A 18 -3.31 3.13 25.47
C GLU A 18 -4.60 3.97 25.38
N SER A 19 -5.44 3.67 24.40
CA SER A 19 -6.83 4.13 24.37
C SER A 19 -7.72 3.04 24.95
N GLY A 20 -7.92 3.03 26.26
CA GLY A 20 -8.96 2.25 26.94
C GLY A 20 -9.90 3.18 27.68
N THR A 21 -11.15 3.31 27.23
CA THR A 21 -12.16 4.10 27.93
C THR A 21 -12.79 3.25 29.03
N ILE A 22 -12.36 3.39 30.29
CA ILE A 22 -12.99 2.73 31.43
C ILE A 22 -14.36 3.39 31.70
N ARG A 23 -15.48 2.73 31.36
CA ARG A 23 -16.81 3.13 31.84
C ARG A 23 -17.16 2.37 33.12
N ASN A 24 -17.06 3.06 34.26
CA ASN A 24 -17.65 2.56 35.51
C ASN A 24 -19.18 2.73 35.47
N ILE A 25 -19.94 1.65 35.26
CA ILE A 25 -21.38 1.63 35.52
C ILE A 25 -21.59 1.26 36.98
N CYS A 26 -21.53 2.25 37.87
CA CYS A 26 -21.98 2.09 39.25
C CYS A 26 -23.41 2.62 39.37
N SER A 27 -24.40 1.72 39.48
CA SER A 27 -25.72 2.10 40.00
C SER A 27 -25.63 2.28 41.53
N ASN A 28 -26.41 3.22 42.09
CA ASN A 28 -26.33 3.72 43.47
C ASN A 28 -26.69 2.71 44.60
N ASN A 29 -26.21 1.47 44.55
CA ASN A 29 -26.48 0.46 45.57
C ASN A 29 -25.18 0.05 46.29
N PRO A 30 -25.00 0.40 47.58
CA PRO A 30 -23.75 0.18 48.31
C PRO A 30 -23.43 -1.29 48.66
N ASN A 31 -24.19 -2.26 48.14
CA ASN A 31 -24.06 -3.68 48.45
C ASN A 31 -23.88 -4.60 47.23
N LEU A 32 -23.59 -4.08 46.02
CA LEU A 32 -23.20 -4.92 44.89
C LEU A 32 -21.67 -4.94 44.72
N ASN A 33 -21.08 -6.14 44.77
CA ASN A 33 -19.73 -6.39 44.29
C ASN A 33 -19.63 -5.89 42.84
N CYS A 34 -18.79 -4.89 42.60
CA CYS A 34 -18.40 -4.47 41.26
C CYS A 34 -17.63 -5.64 40.62
N GLN A 35 -18.29 -6.42 39.77
CA GLN A 35 -17.55 -7.27 38.85
C GLN A 35 -16.98 -6.35 37.78
N VAL A 36 -15.65 -6.27 37.74
CA VAL A 36 -14.93 -5.74 36.60
C VAL A 36 -15.13 -6.77 35.50
N GLU A 37 -16.13 -6.57 34.64
CA GLU A 37 -16.13 -7.20 33.33
C GLU A 37 -14.99 -6.55 32.56
N SER A 38 -13.86 -7.26 32.47
CA SER A 38 -12.85 -6.91 31.48
C SER A 38 -13.52 -7.08 30.12
N GLU A 39 -13.77 -5.98 29.42
CA GLU A 39 -14.02 -6.03 27.99
C GLU A 39 -12.89 -6.87 27.38
N ALA A 40 -13.27 -7.95 26.68
CA ALA A 40 -12.33 -8.80 25.98
C ALA A 40 -11.49 -7.89 25.09
N ASN A 41 -10.16 -7.98 25.25
CA ASN A 41 -9.16 -7.22 24.53
C ASN A 41 -9.53 -7.19 23.04
N GLU A 42 -9.91 -6.03 22.50
CA GLU A 42 -10.10 -5.86 21.06
C GLU A 42 -8.82 -6.34 20.36
N ASP A 43 -9.00 -7.14 19.31
CA ASP A 43 -7.97 -7.65 18.41
C ASP A 43 -6.78 -6.69 18.30
N SER A 44 -5.58 -7.17 18.63
CA SER A 44 -4.32 -6.42 18.57
C SER A 44 -3.85 -6.21 17.13
N ALA A 45 -4.70 -5.62 16.28
CA ALA A 45 -4.39 -5.31 14.91
C ALA A 45 -3.52 -4.03 14.84
N THR A 46 -2.31 -4.17 14.29
CA THR A 46 -1.38 -3.05 14.05
C THR A 46 -1.54 -2.54 12.62
N VAL A 47 -1.79 -1.24 12.45
CA VAL A 47 -1.78 -0.60 11.13
C VAL A 47 -0.34 -0.38 10.68
N LEU A 48 0.04 -0.98 9.54
CA LEU A 48 1.37 -0.87 8.94
C LEU A 48 1.44 0.26 7.92
N ILE A 49 0.42 0.36 7.07
CA ILE A 49 0.29 1.39 6.03
C ILE A 49 -1.14 1.92 6.05
N GLU A 50 -1.26 3.23 5.92
CA GLU A 50 -2.51 3.92 5.63
C GLU A 50 -2.22 5.11 4.73
N ASP A 51 -2.77 5.08 3.51
CA ASP A 51 -2.49 6.08 2.48
C ASP A 51 -3.69 6.33 1.57
N SER A 52 -4.16 7.58 1.54
CA SER A 52 -5.15 8.10 0.60
C SER A 52 -4.50 8.98 -0.48
N PHE A 53 -3.17 8.91 -0.63
CA PHE A 53 -2.40 9.64 -1.65
C PHE A 53 -2.57 11.18 -1.66
N GLU A 54 -3.14 11.75 -0.59
CA GLU A 54 -3.29 13.20 -0.42
C GLU A 54 -1.95 13.95 -0.32
N ARG A 55 -0.89 13.22 0.04
CA ARG A 55 0.46 13.78 0.20
C ARG A 55 1.22 13.69 -1.12
N SER A 56 1.63 14.83 -1.67
CA SER A 56 2.42 14.88 -2.91
C SER A 56 3.85 14.34 -2.78
N THR A 57 4.34 14.04 -1.57
CA THR A 57 5.73 13.61 -1.30
C THR A 57 5.87 12.10 -1.10
N LEU A 58 4.83 11.30 -1.31
CA LEU A 58 4.85 9.85 -1.07
C LEU A 58 5.79 9.10 -2.01
N LEU A 59 6.02 9.66 -3.19
CA LEU A 59 6.90 9.14 -4.24
C LEU A 59 8.10 10.07 -4.39
N SER A 60 8.99 10.17 -3.40
CA SER A 60 10.14 11.10 -3.46
C SER A 60 11.38 10.47 -4.11
N ASP A 61 12.01 11.18 -5.03
CA ASP A 61 13.27 10.80 -5.71
C ASP A 61 14.54 10.92 -4.83
N SER A 62 14.43 11.43 -3.60
CA SER A 62 15.57 11.78 -2.76
C SER A 62 15.64 10.93 -1.50
N THR A 63 16.53 9.93 -1.53
CA THR A 63 17.03 9.11 -0.39
C THR A 63 15.97 8.32 0.40
N PRO A 64 16.29 7.09 0.84
CA PRO A 64 15.35 6.18 1.51
C PRO A 64 14.78 6.68 2.86
N GLU A 65 15.15 7.89 3.31
CA GLU A 65 14.68 8.48 4.57
C GLU A 65 13.32 9.19 4.46
N PHE A 66 12.81 9.48 3.25
CA PHE A 66 11.55 10.25 3.09
C PHE A 66 10.45 9.62 2.24
N SER A 67 10.71 8.53 1.48
CA SER A 67 9.62 7.68 0.98
C SER A 67 9.18 6.76 2.13
N LEU A 68 8.26 7.25 2.97
CA LEU A 68 7.95 6.58 4.24
C LEU A 68 7.49 5.12 4.05
N TRP A 69 6.87 4.78 2.91
CA TRP A 69 6.24 3.47 2.72
C TRP A 69 6.46 2.79 1.36
N TRP A 70 6.78 3.56 0.29
CA TRP A 70 6.70 3.06 -1.09
C TRP A 70 7.98 3.28 -1.90
N ARG A 71 8.34 2.27 -2.70
CA ARG A 71 9.34 2.34 -3.77
C ARG A 71 8.63 2.13 -5.11
N LYS A 72 8.64 3.16 -5.96
CA LYS A 72 8.13 3.09 -7.33
C LYS A 72 9.21 2.61 -8.29
N ILE A 73 8.89 1.60 -9.10
CA ILE A 73 9.80 1.00 -10.09
C ILE A 73 9.07 0.87 -11.42
N ILE A 74 9.65 1.43 -12.48
CA ILE A 74 9.14 1.26 -13.84
C ILE A 74 10.09 0.29 -14.55
N ASN A 75 9.56 -0.85 -15.00
CA ASN A 75 10.27 -1.81 -15.85
C ASN A 75 9.75 -1.68 -17.30
N ASP A 76 10.35 -0.75 -18.03
CA ASP A 76 10.05 -0.49 -19.45
C ASP A 76 11.02 -1.31 -20.32
N ARG A 77 10.53 -2.41 -20.91
CA ARG A 77 11.32 -3.32 -21.77
C ARG A 77 12.66 -3.78 -21.15
N GLY A 78 12.68 -4.03 -19.84
CA GLY A 78 13.89 -4.43 -19.10
C GLY A 78 14.78 -3.27 -18.64
N ILE A 79 14.42 -2.02 -18.95
CA ILE A 79 15.07 -0.83 -18.40
C ILE A 79 14.35 -0.48 -17.10
N ILE A 80 15.06 -0.64 -15.98
CA ILE A 80 14.59 -0.19 -14.67
C ILE A 80 14.86 1.30 -14.53
N PHE A 81 13.80 2.06 -14.30
CA PHE A 81 13.91 3.45 -13.91
C PHE A 81 13.66 3.57 -12.40
N ASN A 82 14.70 3.97 -11.67
CA ASN A 82 14.70 4.18 -10.22
C ASN A 82 13.97 5.48 -9.89
N SER A 83 12.63 5.44 -9.87
CA SER A 83 11.72 6.55 -9.50
C SER A 83 11.65 7.73 -10.48
N ILE A 84 12.58 7.86 -11.42
CA ILE A 84 12.51 8.84 -12.52
C ILE A 84 11.44 8.38 -13.52
N PRO A 85 10.37 9.17 -13.76
CA PRO A 85 9.39 8.83 -14.78
C PRO A 85 10.09 8.65 -16.13
N GLY A 86 9.88 7.49 -16.76
CA GLY A 86 10.15 7.37 -18.20
C GLY A 86 9.24 8.35 -18.93
N PRO A 87 9.59 8.83 -20.14
CA PRO A 87 8.68 9.69 -20.87
C PRO A 87 7.36 8.95 -21.04
N TYR A 88 6.30 9.53 -20.48
CA TYR A 88 4.91 9.10 -20.63
C TYR A 88 4.60 7.68 -20.11
N VAL A 89 5.35 7.14 -19.15
CA VAL A 89 5.00 5.94 -18.39
C VAL A 89 5.21 6.27 -16.92
N ASP A 90 4.21 6.09 -16.06
CA ASP A 90 4.40 6.39 -14.64
C ASP A 90 3.37 5.74 -13.70
N ALA A 91 3.70 5.78 -12.41
CA ALA A 91 2.73 5.81 -11.33
C ALA A 91 2.77 7.21 -10.68
N ALA A 92 1.73 8.01 -10.90
CA ALA A 92 1.67 9.42 -10.50
C ALA A 92 0.37 9.77 -9.78
N ILE A 93 0.47 10.66 -8.79
CA ILE A 93 -0.68 11.12 -8.01
C ILE A 93 -1.35 12.27 -8.76
N PHE A 94 -2.63 12.10 -9.09
CA PHE A 94 -3.45 13.12 -9.73
C PHE A 94 -4.62 13.50 -8.85
N SER A 95 -4.99 14.78 -8.89
CA SER A 95 -6.21 15.28 -8.26
C SER A 95 -7.45 15.02 -9.11
N SER A 96 -8.61 15.03 -8.47
CA SER A 96 -9.93 14.96 -9.12
C SER A 96 -10.10 16.07 -10.17
N GLN A 97 -9.52 17.25 -9.93
CA GLN A 97 -9.52 18.35 -10.89
C GLN A 97 -8.67 18.06 -12.13
N GLN A 98 -7.51 17.42 -11.98
CA GLN A 98 -6.64 17.07 -13.11
C GLN A 98 -7.26 15.99 -13.99
N MET A 99 -7.92 15.03 -13.36
CA MET A 99 -8.62 13.95 -14.07
C MET A 99 -10.01 14.36 -14.55
N GLY A 100 -10.61 15.41 -13.97
CA GLY A 100 -11.97 15.85 -14.30
C GLY A 100 -13.04 14.85 -13.84
N SER A 101 -12.71 13.98 -12.89
CA SER A 101 -13.56 12.91 -12.35
C SER A 101 -13.26 12.70 -10.86
N PRO A 102 -14.23 12.25 -10.05
CA PRO A 102 -14.04 12.07 -8.62
C PRO A 102 -13.11 10.89 -8.29
N VAL A 103 -12.24 11.07 -7.29
CA VAL A 103 -11.42 10.00 -6.70
C VAL A 103 -12.19 9.24 -5.62
N ALA A 104 -11.68 8.10 -5.15
CA ALA A 104 -12.42 7.23 -4.24
C ALA A 104 -12.57 7.84 -2.84
N ASP A 105 -11.52 8.47 -2.34
CA ASP A 105 -11.48 9.23 -1.10
C ASP A 105 -10.70 10.54 -1.28
N GLY A 106 -11.11 11.60 -0.57
CA GLY A 106 -10.44 12.89 -0.65
C GLY A 106 -10.51 13.59 -2.02
N ASP A 107 -9.36 14.05 -2.51
CA ASP A 107 -9.18 14.78 -3.76
C ASP A 107 -8.11 14.16 -4.67
N ARG A 108 -7.30 13.20 -4.21
CA ARG A 108 -6.18 12.64 -4.97
C ARG A 108 -6.17 11.11 -4.97
N ALA A 109 -5.71 10.53 -6.06
CA ALA A 109 -5.46 9.10 -6.17
C ALA A 109 -4.17 8.83 -6.96
N LEU A 110 -3.60 7.64 -6.80
CA LEU A 110 -2.42 7.21 -7.55
C LEU A 110 -2.85 6.51 -8.84
N TYR A 111 -2.38 7.00 -9.99
CA TYR A 111 -2.67 6.43 -11.30
C TYR A 111 -1.43 5.79 -11.90
N PHE A 112 -1.56 4.56 -12.38
CA PHE A 112 -0.60 3.82 -13.17
C PHE A 112 -1.02 3.89 -14.64
N TYR A 113 -0.08 4.26 -15.52
CA TYR A 113 -0.33 4.36 -16.95
C TYR A 113 0.93 4.10 -17.76
N GLY A 114 0.76 3.51 -18.94
CA GLY A 114 1.80 3.27 -19.92
C GLY A 114 1.96 4.43 -20.90
N ARG A 115 2.71 4.18 -21.98
CA ARG A 115 3.00 5.14 -23.05
C ARG A 115 2.23 4.76 -24.29
N GLU A 116 1.63 5.76 -24.93
CA GLU A 116 0.93 5.57 -26.20
C GLU A 116 1.88 4.98 -27.28
N GLY A 117 1.40 3.98 -28.02
CA GLY A 117 2.05 3.36 -29.17
C GLY A 117 2.28 1.84 -29.05
N ALA A 118 1.39 1.11 -28.40
CA ALA A 118 1.40 -0.34 -28.22
C ALA A 118 2.69 -0.86 -27.58
N SER A 119 2.98 -0.33 -26.39
CA SER A 119 4.23 -0.50 -25.67
C SER A 119 3.98 -1.14 -24.31
N ILE A 120 4.32 -2.42 -24.15
CA ILE A 120 4.10 -3.13 -22.89
C ILE A 120 5.02 -2.61 -21.78
N HIS A 121 4.42 -2.22 -20.66
CA HIS A 121 5.08 -1.74 -19.45
C HIS A 121 4.68 -2.57 -18.24
N ASN A 122 5.62 -2.84 -17.33
CA ASN A 122 5.29 -3.32 -15.99
C ASN A 122 5.72 -2.24 -14.99
N ILE A 123 4.78 -1.80 -14.17
CA ILE A 123 4.95 -0.73 -13.20
C ILE A 123 4.69 -1.32 -11.83
N TYR A 124 5.68 -1.21 -10.95
CA TYR A 124 5.62 -1.74 -9.60
C TYR A 124 5.57 -0.62 -8.57
N LEU A 125 4.65 -0.71 -7.62
CA LEU A 125 4.66 0.04 -6.38
C LEU A 125 4.94 -0.94 -5.25
N ILE A 126 6.16 -0.94 -4.72
CA ILE A 126 6.66 -1.92 -3.76
C ILE A 126 6.68 -1.30 -2.36
N SER A 127 6.20 -2.02 -1.36
CA SER A 127 6.25 -1.58 0.03
C SER A 127 7.69 -1.63 0.57
N ASN A 128 7.94 -0.89 1.64
CA ASN A 128 9.07 -1.22 2.51
C ASN A 128 8.91 -2.64 3.10
N SER A 129 10.01 -3.19 3.61
CA SER A 129 9.97 -4.48 4.31
C SER A 129 9.55 -4.30 5.76
N PHE A 130 8.73 -5.23 6.27
CA PHE A 130 8.20 -5.24 7.62
C PHE A 130 8.59 -6.55 8.32
N ASP A 131 8.95 -6.46 9.60
CA ASP A 131 9.06 -7.64 10.45
C ASP A 131 7.68 -7.96 11.04
N LEU A 132 7.05 -9.01 10.50
CA LEU A 132 5.75 -9.50 10.92
C LEU A 132 5.83 -10.82 11.69
N SER A 133 7.01 -11.17 12.23
CA SER A 133 7.24 -12.42 12.96
C SER A 133 6.33 -12.66 14.18
N GLN A 134 5.64 -11.62 14.65
CA GLN A 134 4.74 -11.65 15.80
C GLN A 134 3.26 -11.78 15.41
N TYR A 135 2.94 -11.77 14.11
CA TYR A 135 1.58 -11.77 13.58
C TYR A 135 1.32 -13.04 12.76
N GLU A 136 0.05 -13.41 12.61
CA GLU A 136 -0.35 -14.58 11.82
C GLU A 136 -0.95 -14.19 10.48
N ASN A 137 -1.61 -13.04 10.42
CA ASN A 137 -2.29 -12.61 9.21
C ASN A 137 -1.99 -11.16 8.90
N VAL A 138 -2.05 -10.83 7.62
CA VAL A 138 -2.06 -9.46 7.11
C VAL A 138 -3.33 -9.23 6.31
N ASP A 139 -4.03 -8.13 6.59
CA ASP A 139 -5.18 -7.64 5.82
C ASP A 139 -4.73 -6.44 4.99
N ILE A 140 -4.80 -6.59 3.68
CA ILE A 140 -4.52 -5.53 2.71
C ILE A 140 -5.83 -5.14 2.05
N SER A 141 -6.19 -3.87 2.18
CA SER A 141 -7.41 -3.31 1.59
C SER A 141 -7.11 -2.04 0.84
N PHE A 142 -7.81 -1.81 -0.26
CA PHE A 142 -7.69 -0.60 -1.07
C PHE A 142 -8.91 -0.46 -1.99
N GLN A 143 -9.08 0.75 -2.54
CA GLN A 143 -9.99 1.00 -3.65
C GLN A 143 -9.20 1.09 -4.95
N TYR A 144 -9.81 0.64 -6.05
CA TYR A 144 -9.18 0.67 -7.36
C TYR A 144 -10.17 0.98 -8.48
N LEU A 145 -9.65 1.53 -9.57
CA LEU A 145 -10.39 1.85 -10.78
C LEU A 145 -9.59 1.36 -11.99
N PRO A 146 -10.01 0.26 -12.65
CA PRO A 146 -9.43 -0.13 -13.92
C PRO A 146 -9.93 0.81 -15.03
N ILE A 147 -9.08 1.09 -16.01
CA ILE A 147 -9.32 2.02 -17.12
C ILE A 147 -8.96 1.27 -18.41
N ASP A 148 -9.98 0.89 -19.16
CA ASP A 148 -9.94 0.19 -20.47
C ASP A 148 -8.91 -0.96 -20.60
N LEU A 149 -8.63 -1.69 -19.52
CA LEU A 149 -7.59 -2.72 -19.52
C LEU A 149 -7.87 -3.82 -20.56
N ASP A 150 -6.89 -4.05 -21.43
CA ASP A 150 -6.96 -5.06 -22.47
C ASP A 150 -6.77 -6.50 -21.92
N SER A 151 -6.88 -7.51 -22.79
CA SER A 151 -6.82 -8.91 -22.33
C SER A 151 -5.47 -9.35 -21.77
N ASP A 152 -4.40 -8.68 -22.17
CA ASP A 152 -3.02 -8.97 -21.75
C ASP A 152 -2.53 -8.02 -20.64
N ASP A 153 -3.39 -7.07 -20.23
CA ASP A 153 -3.17 -6.13 -19.15
C ASP A 153 -3.71 -6.67 -17.84
N TYR A 154 -3.07 -6.28 -16.75
CA TYR A 154 -3.50 -6.72 -15.43
C TYR A 154 -3.09 -5.76 -14.32
N PHE A 155 -3.78 -5.92 -13.21
CA PHE A 155 -3.49 -5.28 -11.94
C PHE A 155 -3.55 -6.33 -10.84
N SER A 156 -2.41 -6.59 -10.20
CA SER A 156 -2.28 -7.61 -9.16
C SER A 156 -1.63 -7.06 -7.90
N LEU A 157 -1.96 -7.72 -6.78
CA LEU A 157 -1.28 -7.60 -5.51
C LEU A 157 -0.46 -8.88 -5.31
N GLU A 158 0.84 -8.70 -5.11
CA GLU A 158 1.79 -9.80 -4.99
C GLU A 158 2.61 -9.67 -3.71
N VAL A 159 2.93 -10.81 -3.09
CA VAL A 159 3.82 -10.89 -1.92
C VAL A 159 5.13 -11.55 -2.30
N CYS A 160 6.22 -11.13 -1.67
CA CYS A 160 7.51 -11.79 -1.83
C CYS A 160 7.58 -13.03 -0.92
N ALA A 161 7.72 -14.20 -1.52
CA ALA A 161 7.87 -15.49 -0.84
C ALA A 161 9.32 -15.90 -0.58
N GLY A 162 10.29 -15.08 -0.99
CA GLY A 162 11.72 -15.29 -0.75
C GLY A 162 12.32 -14.17 0.10
N THR A 163 13.65 -14.06 0.07
CA THR A 163 14.36 -12.91 0.62
C THR A 163 14.21 -11.66 -0.26
N LEU A 164 14.46 -10.48 0.30
CA LEU A 164 14.47 -9.22 -0.48
C LEU A 164 15.41 -9.29 -1.69
N THR A 165 16.52 -10.03 -1.59
CA THR A 165 17.47 -10.22 -2.70
C THR A 165 16.87 -11.06 -3.81
N GLU A 166 16.21 -12.17 -3.46
CA GLU A 166 15.56 -13.09 -4.40
C GLU A 166 14.37 -12.44 -5.11
N CYS A 167 13.66 -11.54 -4.43
CA CYS A 167 12.60 -10.73 -5.00
C CYS A 167 13.12 -9.47 -5.73
N GLY A 168 14.43 -9.26 -5.77
CA GLY A 168 15.07 -8.21 -6.56
C GLY A 168 14.95 -6.81 -5.98
N VAL A 169 14.71 -6.70 -4.68
CA VAL A 169 14.60 -5.44 -3.93
C VAL A 169 15.58 -5.36 -2.73
N PRO A 170 16.84 -5.85 -2.83
CA PRO A 170 17.76 -5.75 -1.71
C PRO A 170 18.16 -4.30 -1.44
N ASP A 171 18.65 -4.02 -0.23
CA ASP A 171 19.13 -2.69 0.16
C ASP A 171 20.27 -2.17 -0.73
N SER A 172 21.03 -3.08 -1.35
CA SER A 172 22.12 -2.74 -2.27
C SER A 172 21.65 -2.24 -3.64
N GLY A 173 20.37 -2.40 -3.99
CA GLY A 173 19.80 -1.94 -5.25
C GLY A 173 18.92 -2.97 -5.95
N ILE A 174 17.96 -2.46 -6.72
CA ILE A 174 16.92 -3.26 -7.40
C ILE A 174 17.52 -4.07 -8.56
N THR A 175 16.99 -5.28 -8.81
CA THR A 175 17.38 -6.13 -9.96
C THR A 175 16.19 -6.60 -10.80
N VAL A 176 16.33 -6.58 -12.14
CA VAL A 176 15.29 -7.06 -13.07
C VAL A 176 14.98 -8.54 -12.85
N ALA A 177 16.04 -9.33 -12.64
CA ALA A 177 15.90 -10.78 -12.50
C ALA A 177 15.05 -11.16 -11.29
N GLY A 178 15.25 -10.51 -10.14
CA GLY A 178 14.45 -10.75 -8.96
C GLY A 178 13.02 -10.21 -9.06
N LEU A 179 12.83 -9.03 -9.69
CA LEU A 179 11.49 -8.48 -9.93
C LEU A 179 10.63 -9.38 -10.82
N ASN A 180 11.23 -10.09 -11.77
CA ASN A 180 10.54 -11.01 -12.66
C ASN A 180 10.67 -12.48 -12.21
N SER A 181 11.12 -12.72 -10.98
CA SER A 181 11.28 -14.07 -10.44
C SER A 181 9.94 -14.67 -10.03
N ALA A 182 9.91 -15.99 -9.88
CA ALA A 182 8.76 -16.72 -9.33
C ALA A 182 8.59 -16.53 -7.81
N ASN A 183 9.43 -15.72 -7.16
CA ASN A 183 9.32 -15.43 -5.73
C ASN A 183 8.24 -14.38 -5.44
N TRP A 184 7.69 -13.73 -6.47
CA TRP A 184 6.52 -12.87 -6.32
C TRP A 184 5.26 -13.72 -6.56
N GLU A 185 4.49 -13.93 -5.51
CA GLU A 185 3.26 -14.72 -5.55
C GLU A 185 2.06 -13.79 -5.59
N SER A 186 1.22 -13.91 -6.63
CA SER A 186 -0.04 -13.18 -6.71
C SER A 186 -1.03 -13.72 -5.68
N ILE A 187 -1.47 -12.84 -4.79
CA ILE A 187 -2.48 -13.15 -3.77
C ILE A 187 -3.83 -12.56 -4.14
N TRP A 188 -3.87 -11.67 -5.13
CA TRP A 188 -5.08 -11.09 -5.69
C TRP A 188 -4.79 -10.47 -7.06
N GLU A 189 -5.77 -10.55 -7.96
CA GLU A 189 -5.75 -9.90 -9.27
C GLU A 189 -7.14 -9.31 -9.54
N ALA A 190 -7.17 -8.14 -10.17
CA ALA A 190 -8.42 -7.48 -10.51
C ALA A 190 -9.22 -8.30 -11.53
N ASP A 191 -10.50 -8.52 -11.24
CA ASP A 191 -11.42 -9.23 -12.14
C ASP A 191 -12.16 -8.29 -13.14
N LYS A 192 -11.93 -6.97 -13.01
CA LYS A 192 -12.58 -5.92 -13.80
C LYS A 192 -11.57 -5.23 -14.72
N ARG A 193 -12.04 -4.92 -15.93
CA ARG A 193 -11.25 -4.27 -16.99
C ARG A 193 -11.55 -2.78 -17.15
N GLY A 194 -12.72 -2.32 -16.73
CA GLY A 194 -13.08 -0.91 -16.82
C GLY A 194 -13.42 -0.46 -18.24
N ASP A 195 -13.96 -1.36 -19.07
CA ASP A 195 -14.33 -1.12 -20.47
C ASP A 195 -15.02 0.24 -20.67
N GLY A 196 -14.42 1.08 -21.52
CA GLY A 196 -14.95 2.41 -21.87
C GLY A 196 -14.72 3.52 -20.84
N LEU A 197 -14.03 3.25 -19.73
CA LEU A 197 -13.49 4.27 -18.84
C LEU A 197 -12.16 4.78 -19.41
N ASN A 198 -11.86 6.06 -19.24
CA ASN A 198 -10.68 6.70 -19.81
C ASN A 198 -9.90 7.59 -18.84
N GLY A 199 -10.06 7.31 -17.54
CA GLY A 199 -9.54 8.11 -16.44
C GLY A 199 -10.23 9.46 -16.24
N LYS A 200 -11.09 9.91 -17.16
CA LYS A 200 -11.76 11.23 -17.10
C LYS A 200 -13.27 11.20 -17.21
N ASN A 201 -13.85 10.02 -17.45
CA ASN A 201 -15.28 9.81 -17.62
C ASN A 201 -15.83 8.79 -16.61
N HIS A 202 -15.29 8.77 -15.40
CA HIS A 202 -15.73 7.86 -14.34
C HIS A 202 -16.46 8.61 -13.21
N SER A 203 -17.08 7.85 -12.33
CA SER A 203 -17.82 8.28 -11.15
C SER A 203 -17.34 7.50 -9.92
N LEU A 204 -17.85 7.87 -8.74
CA LEU A 204 -17.56 7.12 -7.51
C LEU A 204 -18.02 5.66 -7.55
N ALA A 205 -19.06 5.35 -8.35
CA ALA A 205 -19.60 4.00 -8.44
C ALA A 205 -18.74 3.04 -9.28
N ASP A 206 -17.82 3.60 -10.08
CA ASP A 206 -16.90 2.83 -10.92
C ASP A 206 -15.67 2.34 -10.13
N TRP A 207 -15.43 2.92 -8.94
CA TRP A 207 -14.40 2.45 -8.02
C TRP A 207 -14.82 1.15 -7.35
N HIS A 208 -13.92 0.18 -7.37
CA HIS A 208 -14.06 -1.11 -6.73
C HIS A 208 -13.28 -1.16 -5.43
N SER A 209 -13.57 -2.15 -4.58
CA SER A 209 -12.86 -2.37 -3.32
C SER A 209 -12.28 -3.77 -3.29
N ALA A 210 -11.02 -3.85 -2.86
CA ALA A 210 -10.35 -5.11 -2.57
C ALA A 210 -10.10 -5.20 -1.06
N ASN A 211 -10.32 -6.38 -0.48
CA ASN A 211 -9.94 -6.72 0.87
C ASN A 211 -9.37 -8.15 0.84
N ILE A 212 -8.08 -8.26 1.16
CA ILE A 212 -7.31 -9.49 1.03
C ILE A 212 -6.75 -9.83 2.41
N LEU A 213 -7.26 -10.91 3.00
CA LEU A 213 -6.67 -11.53 4.18
C LEU A 213 -5.68 -12.61 3.74
N PHE A 214 -4.41 -12.42 4.09
CA PHE A 214 -3.34 -13.34 3.74
C PHE A 214 -2.72 -13.96 5.00
N ASP A 215 -2.63 -15.29 5.00
CA ASP A 215 -2.01 -16.08 6.07
C ASP A 215 -0.49 -16.05 5.91
N LEU A 216 0.21 -15.60 6.95
CA LEU A 216 1.66 -15.45 6.97
C LEU A 216 2.41 -16.76 7.22
N ASN A 217 1.72 -17.85 7.58
CA ASN A 217 2.34 -19.14 7.93
C ASN A 217 3.14 -19.79 6.78
N SER A 218 2.91 -19.37 5.53
CA SER A 218 3.64 -19.87 4.36
C SER A 218 4.90 -19.08 4.03
N LEU A 219 5.19 -17.97 4.72
CA LEU A 219 6.25 -17.02 4.34
C LEU A 219 7.31 -16.81 5.43
N GLU A 220 8.48 -16.32 4.99
CA GLU A 220 9.48 -15.73 5.87
C GLU A 220 9.02 -14.34 6.37
N THR A 221 8.46 -14.30 7.58
CA THR A 221 7.76 -13.12 8.10
C THR A 221 8.68 -12.01 8.62
N SER A 222 9.96 -12.29 8.81
CA SER A 222 10.94 -11.28 9.27
C SER A 222 11.22 -10.18 8.24
N GLN A 223 10.85 -10.39 6.97
CA GLN A 223 11.09 -9.47 5.86
C GLN A 223 9.89 -9.37 4.91
N PHE A 224 8.68 -9.32 5.44
CA PHE A 224 7.47 -9.22 4.63
C PHE A 224 7.50 -7.97 3.73
N THR A 225 7.36 -8.17 2.42
CA THR A 225 7.21 -7.10 1.43
C THR A 225 6.17 -7.52 0.41
N PHE A 226 5.40 -6.55 -0.06
CA PHE A 226 4.40 -6.76 -1.09
C PHE A 226 4.55 -5.69 -2.17
N ARG A 227 3.96 -5.94 -3.33
CA ARG A 227 3.90 -4.97 -4.41
C ARG A 227 2.53 -4.96 -5.06
N ILE A 228 2.18 -3.79 -5.56
CA ILE A 228 1.22 -3.64 -6.63
C ILE A 228 1.97 -3.77 -7.94
N ASN A 229 1.50 -4.66 -8.80
CA ASN A 229 2.04 -4.89 -10.13
C ASN A 229 0.97 -4.54 -11.17
N VAL A 230 1.27 -3.55 -12.00
CA VAL A 230 0.40 -3.11 -13.10
C VAL A 230 1.11 -3.36 -14.41
N ARG A 231 0.45 -4.10 -15.30
CA ARG A 231 0.86 -4.25 -16.69
C ARG A 231 -0.17 -3.59 -17.60
N VAL A 232 0.32 -2.69 -18.42
CA VAL A 232 -0.45 -1.90 -19.40
C VAL A 232 0.38 -1.71 -20.66
N ASP A 233 -0.25 -1.58 -21.82
CA ASP A 233 0.44 -1.37 -23.08
C ASP A 233 0.18 -0.01 -23.78
N GLU A 234 -0.86 0.72 -23.37
CA GLU A 234 -1.10 2.12 -23.74
C GLU A 234 -1.12 3.04 -22.51
N GLY A 235 -1.57 4.28 -22.71
CA GLY A 235 -1.78 5.25 -21.65
C GLY A 235 -2.45 6.50 -22.16
N PHE A 236 -1.94 7.69 -21.82
CA PHE A 236 -2.57 8.92 -22.28
C PHE A 236 -2.40 9.13 -23.80
N VAL A 237 -3.51 9.33 -24.52
CA VAL A 237 -3.55 9.69 -25.94
C VAL A 237 -2.68 10.91 -26.22
N ARG A 238 -1.86 10.82 -27.27
CA ARG A 238 -0.81 11.79 -27.64
C ARG A 238 0.22 12.05 -26.54
N ASN A 239 0.35 11.12 -25.60
CA ASN A 239 1.29 11.22 -24.50
C ASN A 239 1.12 12.52 -23.69
N THR A 240 -0.13 12.92 -23.45
CA THR A 240 -0.45 14.17 -22.73
C THR A 240 -1.55 13.97 -21.70
N LEU A 241 -1.38 14.54 -20.50
CA LEU A 241 -2.40 14.54 -19.45
C LEU A 241 -3.73 15.19 -19.87
N MET A 242 -3.76 15.93 -20.98
CA MET A 242 -5.01 16.47 -21.54
C MET A 242 -5.81 15.43 -22.33
N GLY A 243 -5.16 14.37 -22.83
CA GLY A 243 -5.78 13.26 -23.54
C GLY A 243 -6.63 12.38 -22.62
N ALA A 244 -7.40 11.48 -23.24
CA ALA A 244 -7.97 10.33 -22.57
C ALA A 244 -6.85 9.35 -22.19
N MET A 245 -6.98 8.64 -21.08
CA MET A 245 -6.16 7.47 -20.79
C MET A 245 -6.82 6.27 -21.46
N GLU A 246 -6.12 5.55 -22.33
CA GLU A 246 -6.61 4.29 -22.90
C GLU A 246 -6.43 3.22 -21.83
N ASP A 247 -5.20 2.86 -21.47
CA ASP A 247 -5.00 1.87 -20.41
C ASP A 247 -4.47 2.48 -19.12
N GLY A 248 -5.01 2.03 -18.00
CA GLY A 248 -4.46 2.37 -16.71
C GLY A 248 -5.25 1.83 -15.52
N VAL A 249 -4.71 2.14 -14.36
CA VAL A 249 -5.31 1.76 -13.08
C VAL A 249 -5.15 2.91 -12.14
N ALA A 250 -6.22 3.31 -11.45
CA ALA A 250 -6.10 4.17 -10.27
C ALA A 250 -6.23 3.34 -9.01
N ILE A 251 -5.48 3.68 -7.97
CA ILE A 251 -5.64 3.14 -6.62
C ILE A 251 -5.79 4.26 -5.61
N ASP A 252 -6.53 3.97 -4.54
CA ASP A 252 -6.79 4.91 -3.47
C ASP A 252 -7.09 4.17 -2.15
N SER A 253 -7.07 4.89 -1.03
CA SER A 253 -7.45 4.39 0.30
C SER A 253 -6.80 3.07 0.69
N ILE A 254 -5.49 2.93 0.44
CA ILE A 254 -4.77 1.71 0.80
C ILE A 254 -4.54 1.66 2.30
N ARG A 255 -4.92 0.53 2.91
CA ARG A 255 -4.69 0.23 4.31
C ARG A 255 -4.19 -1.20 4.47
N VAL A 256 -3.09 -1.35 5.21
CA VAL A 256 -2.48 -2.63 5.54
C VAL A 256 -2.44 -2.79 7.06
N ARG A 257 -2.93 -3.92 7.55
CA ARG A 257 -2.99 -4.25 8.99
C ARG A 257 -2.43 -5.64 9.23
N ALA A 258 -1.70 -5.84 10.32
CA ALA A 258 -1.28 -7.17 10.77
C ALA A 258 -1.96 -7.49 12.11
N ALA A 259 -2.43 -8.72 12.27
CA ALA A 259 -3.10 -9.17 13.49
C ALA A 259 -2.47 -10.45 14.03
N GLN A 260 -2.40 -10.54 15.36
CA GLN A 260 -1.98 -11.77 16.03
C GLN A 260 -3.09 -12.82 15.96
N ALA A 261 -2.74 -14.09 16.16
CA ALA A 261 -3.72 -15.12 16.45
C ALA A 261 -4.66 -14.64 17.55
N THR A 262 -5.96 -14.54 17.27
CA THR A 262 -6.92 -14.78 18.34
C THR A 262 -6.93 -16.29 18.55
N GLY A 263 -6.10 -16.76 19.48
CA GLY A 263 -6.10 -18.16 19.87
C GLY A 263 -7.52 -18.55 20.29
N PHE A 264 -8.17 -19.37 19.46
CA PHE A 264 -9.44 -20.03 19.79
C PHE A 264 -9.17 -21.36 20.50
#